data_AF-A0A1X3JIY5-F1
#
_entry.id   AF-A0A1X3JIY5-F1
#
_cell.length_a   1.000
_cell.length_b   1.000
_cell.length_c   1.000
_cell.angle_alpha   90.00
_cell.angle_beta   90.00
_cell.angle_gamma   90.00
#
_symmetry.space_group_name_H-M   'P 1'
#
loop_
_entity.id
_entity.type
_entity.pdbx_description
1 polymer ?
#
loop_
_entity_poly.entity_id
_entity_poly.type
_entity_poly.pdbx_seq_one_letter_code
_entity_poly.pdbx_strand_id
1 'polypeptide(L)' 'MGNASVASRDLKIEQSPELSAKVVEKLNQVCAKDPQMLLITAIDDTMRAIGKK' A
#
# COMPACT_ATOMS: atom_id res chain seq x y z
N MET A 1 -13.80 -11.05 15.77
CA MET A 1 -13.18 -10.36 14.62
C MET A 1 -11.81 -11.00 14.42
N GLY A 2 -11.73 -12.00 13.53
CA GLY A 2 -10.49 -12.73 13.28
C GLY A 2 -9.62 -11.95 12.29
N ASN A 3 -8.32 -11.91 12.54
CA ASN A 3 -7.32 -11.35 11.62
C ASN A 3 -7.62 -11.85 10.20
N ALA A 4 -7.82 -10.93 9.26
CA ALA A 4 -7.95 -11.24 7.85
C ALA A 4 -6.61 -11.81 7.35
N SER A 5 -6.38 -13.10 7.63
CA SER A 5 -5.27 -13.85 7.07
C SER A 5 -5.54 -13.97 5.58
N VAL A 6 -4.82 -13.19 4.78
CA VAL A 6 -4.92 -13.14 3.31
C VAL A 6 -4.24 -14.39 2.69
N ALA A 7 -4.49 -15.56 3.27
CA ALA A 7 -3.94 -16.83 2.82
C ALA A 7 -4.96 -17.66 2.03
N SER A 8 -6.13 -17.11 1.68
CA SER A 8 -7.28 -17.95 1.28
C SER A 8 -8.09 -17.38 0.13
N ARG A 9 -7.45 -17.27 -1.03
CA ARG A 9 -8.06 -17.35 -2.37
C ARG A 9 -6.89 -17.49 -3.33
N ASP A 10 -6.99 -18.36 -4.34
CA ASP A 10 -6.01 -18.62 -5.42
C ASP A 10 -5.60 -17.39 -6.27
N LEU A 11 -5.61 -16.19 -5.70
CA LEU A 11 -4.94 -15.02 -6.22
C LEU A 11 -3.43 -15.25 -6.07
N LYS A 12 -2.84 -15.90 -7.06
CA LYS A 12 -1.39 -15.87 -7.28
C LYS A 12 -0.99 -14.45 -7.70
N ILE A 13 -1.03 -13.51 -6.75
CA ILE A 13 -0.39 -12.21 -6.95
C ILE A 13 1.11 -12.49 -6.89
N GLU A 14 1.79 -12.41 -8.03
CA GLU A 14 3.24 -12.40 -8.03
C GLU A 14 3.70 -11.18 -7.23
N GLN A 15 4.35 -11.44 -6.10
CA GLN A 15 4.94 -10.39 -5.31
C GLN A 15 6.14 -9.83 -6.07
N SER A 16 6.06 -8.55 -6.45
CA SER A 16 7.20 -7.81 -6.96
C SER A 16 7.88 -7.08 -5.80
N PRO A 17 9.10 -7.49 -5.38
CA PRO A 17 9.81 -6.83 -4.29
C PRO A 17 10.11 -5.35 -4.61
N GLU A 18 10.35 -5.03 -5.88
CA GLU A 18 10.57 -3.66 -6.36
C GLU A 18 9.32 -2.78 -6.18
N LEU A 19 8.15 -3.31 -6.53
CA LEU A 19 6.88 -2.61 -6.34
C LEU A 19 6.60 -2.39 -4.86
N SER A 20 6.83 -3.41 -4.03
CA SER A 20 6.66 -3.32 -2.57
C SER A 20 7.56 -2.25 -1.96
N ALA A 21 8.84 -2.22 -2.33
CA ALA A 21 9.77 -1.18 -1.85
C ALA A 21 9.32 0.23 -2.26
N LYS A 22 8.87 0.39 -3.51
CA LYS A 22 8.36 1.67 -4.02
C LYS A 22 7.10 2.14 -3.29
N VAL A 23 6.17 1.23 -2.98
CA VAL A 23 4.96 1.55 -2.21
C VAL A 23 5.34 2.04 -0.81
N VAL A 24 6.25 1.33 -0.12
CA VAL A 24 6.67 1.70 1.24
C VAL A 24 7.37 3.07 1.26
N GLU A 25 8.30 3.31 0.32
CA GLU A 25 8.99 4.60 0.25
C GLU A 25 8.02 5.77 0.05
N LYS A 26 7.09 5.61 -0.89
CA LYS A 26 6.14 6.68 -1.26
C LYS A 26 5.08 6.89 -0.18
N LEU A 27 4.62 5.83 0.47
CA LEU A 27 3.71 5.91 1.60
C LEU A 27 4.35 6.66 2.77
N ASN A 28 5.61 6.36 3.08
CA ASN A 28 6.35 7.08 4.12
C ASN A 28 6.46 8.58 3.82
N GLN A 29 6.69 8.96 2.56
CA GLN A 29 6.72 10.37 2.15
C GLN A 29 5.35 11.06 2.31
N VAL A 30 4.24 10.37 2.02
CA VAL A 30 2.89 10.90 2.20
C VAL A 30 2.58 11.10 3.68
N CYS A 31 2.83 10.08 4.50
CA CYS A 31 2.62 10.15 5.95
C CYS A 31 3.50 11.21 6.64
N ALA A 32 4.71 11.45 6.13
CA ALA A 32 5.59 12.50 6.65
C ALA A 32 5.10 13.92 6.28
N LYS A 33 4.42 14.08 5.15
CA LYS A 33 3.87 15.38 4.70
C LYS A 33 2.58 15.74 5.43
N ASP A 34 1.75 14.75 5.71
CA ASP A 34 0.52 14.95 6.48
C ASP A 34 0.40 13.88 7.58
N PRO A 35 1.00 14.13 8.76
CA PRO A 35 0.98 13.19 9.87
C PRO A 35 -0.41 13.04 10.53
N GLN A 36 -1.37 13.93 10.22
CA GLN A 36 -2.74 13.85 10.74
C GLN A 36 -3.69 13.10 9.80
N MET A 37 -3.25 12.78 8.58
CA MET A 37 -4.03 12.02 7.62
C MET A 37 -4.26 10.58 8.09
N LEU A 38 -5.45 10.06 7.80
CA LEU A 38 -5.74 8.64 8.02
C LEU A 38 -4.84 7.77 7.15
N LEU A 39 -4.21 6.76 7.76
CA LEU A 39 -3.31 5.84 7.07
C LEU A 39 -3.97 5.17 5.85
N ILE A 40 -5.26 4.86 5.92
CA ILE A 40 -5.99 4.26 4.79
C ILE A 40 -6.08 5.21 3.59
N THR A 41 -6.23 6.51 3.83
CA THR A 41 -6.22 7.54 2.79
C THR A 41 -4.83 7.68 2.18
N ALA A 42 -3.80 7.69 3.02
CA ALA A 42 -2.41 7.74 2.54
C ALA A 42 -2.05 6.52 1.66
N ILE A 43 -2.57 5.34 2.00
CA ILE A 43 -2.44 4.12 1.19
C ILE A 43 -3.17 4.28 -0.15
N ASP A 44 -4.43 4.73 -0.15
CA ASP A 44 -5.21 4.93 -1.40
C ASP A 44 -4.50 5.91 -2.35
N ASP A 45 -4.08 7.06 -1.84
CA ASP A 45 -3.35 8.07 -2.61
C ASP A 45 -2.04 7.52 -3.17
N THR A 46 -1.29 6.77 -2.35
CA THR A 46 -0.04 6.14 -2.78
C THR A 46 -0.27 5.14 -3.90
N MET A 47 -1.27 4.26 -3.77
CA MET A 47 -1.62 3.27 -4.77
C MET A 47 -2.11 3.92 -6.07
N ARG A 48 -2.95 4.96 -5.97
CA ARG A 48 -3.42 5.75 -7.12
C ARG A 48 -2.26 6.45 -7.84
N ALA A 49 -1.29 6.99 -7.09
CA ALA A 49 -0.11 7.64 -7.65
C ALA A 49 0.91 6.66 -8.27
N ILE A 50 0.85 5.38 -7.93
CA ILE A 50 1.69 4.33 -8.53
C ILE A 50 0.99 3.70 -9.75
N GLY A 51 -0.34 3.55 -9.69
CA GLY A 51 -1.15 2.98 -10.76
C GLY A 51 -1.42 3.90 -11.95
N LYS A 52 -1.25 5.22 -11.80
CA LYS A 52 -1.18 6.15 -12.94
C LYS A 52 0.12 5.92 -13.72
N LYS A 53 0.09 4.93 -14.62
CA LYS A 53 0.95 4.84 -15.80
C LYS A 53 0.20 5.43 -16.99
#